data_AF-A0A954CP08-F1
#
_entry.id   AF-A0A954CP08-F1
#
_cell.length_a   1.000
_cell.length_b   1.000
_cell.length_c   1.000
_cell.angle_alpha   90.00
_cell.angle_beta   90.00
_cell.angle_gamma   90.00
#
_symmetry.space_group_name_H-M   'P 1'
#
loop_
_entity.id
_entity.type
_entity.pdbx_description
1 polymer ?
#
loop_
_entity_poly.entity_id
_entity_poly.type
_entity_poly.pdbx_seq_one_letter_code
_entity_poly.pdbx_strand_id
1 'polypeptide(L)'
;VTNTNATPMTPTSFGGSTNVHFEYYNMRPNPADPFRPLDCAVFDRVEFLTPADTLCVLTSCHNATFGPQEGYVVVTAQSPYVFDEDWCFDHLIGSELVVNASGVVFALNAAAFRCVVPPAAPCPGVQPCNGDMYERLPSVLMADSFLALAGSQLAMISGSSEPTDVRHLYFEVWNDNEIALSATRRFNCWFDQPLTVVSPLFSNAFLASTANAPDELDINCDGIGDVETGWFRVRTTAITNPDGTPAQTDDVGILGAITAGVSRQIDGGRLLWQDATPFR
;
A
#
# COMPACT_ATOMS: atom_id res chain seq x y z
N VAL A 1 -19.95 12.72 6.44
CA VAL A 1 -19.75 13.34 7.76
C VAL A 1 -21.01 13.15 8.59
N THR A 2 -20.98 12.29 9.61
CA THR A 2 -22.06 12.21 10.60
C THR A 2 -21.67 13.05 11.81
N ASN A 3 -22.00 14.34 11.74
CA ASN A 3 -21.93 15.25 12.88
C ASN A 3 -23.05 14.87 13.86
N THR A 4 -22.69 14.21 14.96
CA THR A 4 -23.56 14.15 16.14
C THR A 4 -23.00 15.03 17.24
N ASN A 5 -23.09 16.35 17.00
CA ASN A 5 -23.13 17.43 17.98
C ASN A 5 -22.33 17.21 19.27
N ALA A 6 -21.01 17.05 19.16
CA ALA A 6 -20.15 17.55 20.22
C ALA A 6 -20.00 19.06 20.00
N THR A 7 -20.96 19.84 20.47
CA THR A 7 -20.78 21.30 20.53
C THR A 7 -19.55 21.57 21.40
N PRO A 8 -18.52 22.27 20.87
CA PRO A 8 -17.39 22.69 21.71
C PRO A 8 -17.93 23.46 22.91
N MET A 9 -17.50 23.11 24.12
CA MET A 9 -18.00 23.78 25.35
C MET A 9 -17.71 25.29 25.36
N THR A 10 -16.82 25.76 24.48
CA THR A 10 -16.52 27.17 24.24
C THR A 10 -16.46 27.46 22.73
N PRO A 11 -17.07 28.56 22.24
CA PRO A 11 -17.12 28.91 20.81
C PRO A 11 -15.76 29.27 20.19
N THR A 12 -14.66 29.11 20.93
CA THR A 12 -13.29 29.44 20.52
C THR A 12 -12.30 28.29 20.73
N SER A 13 -12.73 27.10 21.19
CA SER A 13 -11.80 25.98 21.36
C SER A 13 -11.87 25.02 20.16
N PHE A 14 -10.89 25.12 19.27
CA PHE A 14 -10.50 24.06 18.33
C PHE A 14 -9.80 22.89 19.06
N GLY A 15 -10.08 22.69 20.35
CA GLY A 15 -9.40 21.71 21.19
C GLY A 15 -9.60 20.30 20.64
N GLY A 16 -8.54 19.74 20.04
CA GLY A 16 -8.55 18.42 19.41
C GLY A 16 -9.13 18.36 17.99
N SER A 17 -9.49 19.50 17.38
CA SER A 17 -9.85 19.55 15.95
C SER A 17 -8.62 19.38 15.07
N THR A 18 -8.76 18.82 13.88
CA THR A 18 -7.67 18.65 12.90
C THR A 18 -8.20 18.95 11.51
N ASN A 19 -7.36 19.50 10.64
CA ASN A 19 -7.56 19.32 9.20
C ASN A 19 -7.03 17.93 8.84
N VAL A 20 -7.75 17.22 7.97
CA VAL A 20 -7.32 15.96 7.38
C VAL A 20 -7.11 16.21 5.90
N HIS A 21 -5.86 16.12 5.48
CA HIS A 21 -5.45 16.31 4.10
C HIS A 21 -5.37 14.95 3.40
N PHE A 22 -6.09 14.82 2.30
CA PHE A 22 -6.13 13.65 1.45
C PHE A 22 -5.39 13.95 0.16
N GLU A 23 -4.33 13.19 -0.10
CA GLU A 23 -3.59 13.22 -1.36
C GLU A 23 -3.94 11.93 -2.12
N TYR A 24 -4.73 12.07 -3.18
CA TYR A 24 -5.09 10.95 -4.05
C TYR A 24 -4.06 10.84 -5.17
N TYR A 25 -3.32 9.72 -5.17
CA TYR A 25 -2.40 9.37 -6.23
C TYR A 25 -3.16 8.59 -7.31
N ASN A 26 -3.54 9.34 -8.34
CA ASN A 26 -4.40 8.97 -9.43
C ASN A 26 -3.59 8.33 -10.57
N MET A 27 -3.91 7.08 -10.88
CA MET A 27 -3.12 6.27 -11.81
C MET A 27 -3.84 6.10 -13.13
N ARG A 28 -3.12 6.39 -14.21
CA ARG A 28 -3.57 6.04 -15.57
C ARG A 28 -2.91 4.73 -16.00
N PRO A 29 -3.67 3.64 -16.17
CA PRO A 29 -3.11 2.35 -16.59
C PRO A 29 -2.34 2.47 -17.90
N ASN A 30 -1.23 1.75 -17.99
CA ASN A 30 -0.46 1.60 -19.22
C ASN A 30 -0.64 0.18 -19.78
N PRO A 31 -1.41 0.00 -20.87
CA PRO A 31 -1.62 -1.32 -21.46
C PRO A 31 -0.35 -1.99 -21.98
N ALA A 32 0.73 -1.23 -22.23
CA ALA A 32 2.00 -1.75 -22.71
C ALA A 32 2.93 -2.21 -21.57
N ASP A 33 2.77 -1.65 -20.37
CA ASP A 33 3.56 -2.00 -19.19
C ASP A 33 2.73 -1.76 -17.92
N PRO A 34 2.13 -2.81 -17.33
CA PRO A 34 1.26 -2.66 -16.17
C PRO A 34 2.01 -2.23 -14.90
N PHE A 35 3.35 -2.24 -14.90
CA PHE A 35 4.16 -1.76 -13.79
C PHE A 35 4.64 -0.32 -14.00
N ARG A 36 4.38 0.25 -15.18
CA ARG A 36 4.74 1.62 -15.54
C ARG A 36 3.52 2.42 -16.01
N PRO A 37 2.64 2.87 -15.10
CA PRO A 37 1.52 3.75 -15.39
C PRO A 37 1.91 4.95 -16.27
N LEU A 38 0.98 5.39 -17.12
CA LEU A 38 1.19 6.52 -18.04
C LEU A 38 1.27 7.85 -17.31
N ASP A 39 0.58 7.95 -16.17
CA ASP A 39 0.52 9.13 -15.33
C ASP A 39 0.25 8.72 -13.87
N CYS A 40 0.75 9.53 -12.96
CA CYS A 40 0.61 9.42 -11.50
C CYS A 40 0.25 10.82 -10.98
N ALA A 41 -0.95 11.27 -11.33
CA ALA A 41 -1.42 12.61 -10.99
C ALA A 41 -1.80 12.68 -9.51
N VAL A 42 -1.60 13.83 -8.86
CA VAL A 42 -2.02 14.03 -7.47
C VAL A 42 -3.26 14.92 -7.43
N PHE A 43 -4.22 14.55 -6.59
CA PHE A 43 -5.39 15.37 -6.28
C PHE A 43 -5.54 15.55 -4.78
N ASP A 44 -5.55 16.81 -4.36
CA ASP A 44 -5.57 17.19 -2.95
C ASP A 44 -6.95 17.61 -2.48
N ARG A 45 -7.31 17.20 -1.27
CA ARG A 45 -8.54 17.62 -0.61
C ARG A 45 -8.38 17.67 0.89
N VAL A 46 -8.83 18.77 1.50
CA VAL A 46 -8.79 18.94 2.95
C VAL A 46 -10.20 18.89 3.53
N GLU A 47 -10.38 18.10 4.59
CA GLU A 47 -11.62 18.03 5.36
C GLU A 47 -11.33 18.42 6.82
N PHE A 48 -12.17 19.28 7.40
CA PHE A 48 -12.04 19.69 8.80
C PHE A 48 -12.80 18.73 9.71
N LEU A 49 -12.13 18.16 10.73
CA LEU A 49 -12.72 17.25 11.70
C LEU A 49 -12.59 17.78 13.13
N THR A 50 -13.62 17.55 13.93
CA THR A 50 -13.62 17.70 15.39
C THR A 50 -13.43 16.33 16.07
N PRO A 51 -13.09 16.25 17.37
CA PRO A 51 -12.82 14.98 18.05
C PRO A 51 -13.92 13.91 18.00
N ALA A 52 -15.17 14.29 17.72
CA ALA A 52 -16.30 13.38 17.66
C ALA A 52 -16.76 13.08 16.22
N ASP A 53 -16.05 13.59 15.21
CA ASP A 53 -16.44 13.39 13.83
C ASP A 53 -15.97 12.04 13.29
N THR A 54 -16.80 11.44 12.45
CA THR A 54 -16.41 10.34 11.57
C THR A 54 -16.64 10.76 10.12
N LEU A 55 -15.61 10.56 9.30
CA LEU A 55 -15.65 10.82 7.87
C LEU A 55 -15.74 9.49 7.12
N CYS A 56 -16.73 9.40 6.25
CA CYS A 56 -16.86 8.30 5.28
C CYS A 56 -17.04 8.95 3.92
N VAL A 57 -16.23 8.52 2.96
CA VAL A 57 -16.19 9.08 1.62
C VAL A 57 -16.26 7.96 0.59
N LEU A 58 -16.93 8.23 -0.53
CA LEU A 58 -16.81 7.43 -1.73
C LEU A 58 -15.74 8.08 -2.60
N THR A 59 -14.68 7.34 -2.93
CA THR A 59 -13.54 7.86 -3.72
C THR A 59 -14.01 8.51 -5.02
N SER A 60 -15.00 7.92 -5.70
CA SER A 60 -15.58 8.47 -6.95
C SER A 60 -16.24 9.85 -6.78
N CYS A 61 -16.68 10.21 -5.58
CA CYS A 61 -17.24 11.53 -5.28
C CYS A 61 -16.20 12.47 -4.67
N HIS A 62 -15.26 11.93 -3.89
CA HIS A 62 -14.27 12.73 -3.16
C HIS A 62 -13.11 13.17 -4.07
N ASN A 63 -12.71 12.30 -5.01
CA ASN A 63 -11.67 12.47 -6.01
C ASN A 63 -12.26 12.59 -7.43
N ALA A 64 -13.30 13.43 -7.58
CA ALA A 64 -14.13 13.47 -8.78
C ALA A 64 -13.45 14.10 -10.02
N THR A 65 -12.32 14.78 -9.85
CA THR A 65 -11.66 15.56 -10.91
C THR A 65 -11.11 14.70 -12.05
N PHE A 66 -10.69 13.48 -11.75
CA PHE A 66 -9.88 12.65 -12.65
C PHE A 66 -10.68 11.49 -13.32
N GLY A 67 -11.97 11.35 -13.02
CA GLY A 67 -12.78 10.22 -13.49
C GLY A 67 -12.49 8.91 -12.74
N PRO A 68 -12.97 7.74 -13.21
CA PRO A 68 -12.67 6.46 -12.57
C PRO A 68 -11.18 6.14 -12.74
N GLN A 69 -10.40 6.32 -11.69
CA GLN A 69 -8.98 6.00 -11.67
C GLN A 69 -8.64 5.06 -10.51
N GLU A 70 -7.64 4.22 -10.74
CA GLU A 70 -7.06 3.35 -9.73
C GLU A 70 -5.93 4.10 -9.02
N GLY A 71 -5.49 3.61 -7.86
CA GLY A 71 -4.38 4.22 -7.14
C GLY A 71 -4.45 4.01 -5.64
N TYR A 72 -3.88 4.96 -4.89
CA TYR A 72 -3.87 4.95 -3.44
C TYR A 72 -4.09 6.36 -2.89
N VAL A 73 -4.35 6.45 -1.59
CA VAL A 73 -4.55 7.71 -0.88
C VAL A 73 -3.58 7.78 0.29
N VAL A 74 -2.91 8.93 0.42
CA VAL A 74 -2.16 9.30 1.62
C VAL A 74 -3.01 10.28 2.40
N VAL A 75 -3.09 10.08 3.71
CA VAL A 75 -3.88 10.92 4.58
C VAL A 75 -2.96 11.48 5.66
N THR A 76 -2.74 12.79 5.62
CA THR A 76 -1.95 13.51 6.62
C THR A 76 -2.84 14.41 7.46
N ALA A 77 -2.39 14.66 8.68
CA ALA A 77 -3.05 15.61 9.56
C ALA A 77 -2.40 16.99 9.36
N GLN A 78 -3.23 18.02 9.25
CA GLN A 78 -2.80 19.41 9.14
C GLN A 78 -3.33 20.25 10.30
N SER A 79 -2.56 21.27 10.65
CA SER A 79 -2.92 22.30 11.62
C SER A 79 -4.24 22.97 11.22
N PRO A 80 -5.24 23.04 12.11
CA PRO A 80 -6.45 23.82 11.86
C PRO A 80 -6.21 25.33 12.05
N TYR A 81 -5.04 25.72 12.56
CA TYR A 81 -4.70 27.10 12.93
C TYR A 81 -3.80 27.79 11.91
N VAL A 82 -2.98 27.01 11.20
CA VAL A 82 -2.00 27.49 10.23
C VAL A 82 -2.27 26.79 8.91
N PHE A 83 -2.39 27.57 7.84
CA PHE A 83 -2.61 27.03 6.50
C PHE A 83 -1.39 26.24 6.05
N ASP A 84 -1.63 25.04 5.50
CA ASP A 84 -0.61 24.19 4.87
C ASP A 84 0.56 23.83 5.80
N GLU A 85 0.25 23.63 7.09
CA GLU A 85 1.20 23.15 8.09
C GLU A 85 0.80 21.75 8.52
N ASP A 86 1.63 20.76 8.19
CA ASP A 86 1.47 19.41 8.71
C ASP A 86 1.71 19.38 10.23
N TRP A 87 0.95 18.54 10.92
CA TRP A 87 1.03 18.46 12.38
C TRP A 87 0.90 17.02 12.91
N CYS A 88 1.48 16.79 14.09
CA CYS A 88 1.49 15.45 14.66
C CYS A 88 0.14 15.17 15.32
N PHE A 89 -0.58 14.19 14.80
CA PHE A 89 -1.90 13.84 15.32
C PHE A 89 -2.09 12.32 15.34
N ASP A 90 -1.51 11.69 16.36
CA ASP A 90 -1.46 10.23 16.56
C ASP A 90 -2.82 9.63 17.02
N HIS A 91 -3.93 10.21 16.56
CA HIS A 91 -5.30 9.82 16.94
C HIS A 91 -6.17 9.42 15.75
N LEU A 92 -5.67 9.55 14.51
CA LEU A 92 -6.39 9.11 13.32
C LEU A 92 -6.30 7.59 13.19
N ILE A 93 -7.46 6.96 13.03
CA ILE A 93 -7.60 5.56 12.68
C ILE A 93 -8.49 5.47 11.44
N GLY A 94 -8.24 4.47 10.60
CA GLY A 94 -8.97 4.31 9.36
C GLY A 94 -8.95 2.89 8.84
N SER A 95 -9.90 2.60 7.96
CA SER A 95 -9.98 1.38 7.20
C SER A 95 -10.50 1.69 5.81
N GLU A 96 -10.02 0.98 4.82
CA GLU A 96 -10.55 1.00 3.47
C GLU A 96 -11.46 -0.22 3.25
N LEU A 97 -12.58 0.01 2.56
CA LEU A 97 -13.41 -1.05 2.01
C LEU A 97 -13.36 -0.97 0.48
N VAL A 98 -12.82 -2.00 -0.15
CA VAL A 98 -12.75 -2.11 -1.60
C VAL A 98 -13.87 -3.02 -2.08
N VAL A 99 -14.62 -2.53 -3.08
CA VAL A 99 -15.62 -3.32 -3.80
C VAL A 99 -15.23 -3.32 -5.27
N ASN A 100 -14.77 -4.46 -5.79
CA ASN A 100 -14.33 -4.54 -7.18
C ASN A 100 -15.50 -4.77 -8.15
N ALA A 101 -15.23 -4.67 -9.45
CA ALA A 101 -16.24 -4.84 -10.51
C ALA A 101 -16.87 -6.25 -10.54
N SER A 102 -16.21 -7.26 -9.96
CA SER A 102 -16.74 -8.62 -9.81
C SER A 102 -17.60 -8.80 -8.55
N GLY A 103 -17.78 -7.75 -7.75
CA GLY A 103 -18.55 -7.78 -6.50
C GLY A 103 -17.81 -8.41 -5.33
N VAL A 104 -16.50 -8.67 -5.45
CA VAL A 104 -15.67 -9.08 -4.32
C VAL A 104 -15.49 -7.87 -3.42
N VAL A 105 -15.67 -8.10 -2.12
CA VAL A 105 -15.53 -7.09 -1.08
C VAL A 105 -14.39 -7.51 -0.17
N PHE A 106 -13.41 -6.64 0.01
CA PHE A 106 -12.37 -6.82 1.02
C PHE A 106 -12.09 -5.50 1.72
N ALA A 107 -11.59 -5.59 2.94
CA ALA A 107 -11.15 -4.43 3.69
C ALA A 107 -9.65 -4.53 3.96
N LEU A 108 -8.98 -3.39 3.91
CA LEU A 108 -7.60 -3.24 4.35
C LEU A 108 -7.58 -2.20 5.47
N ASN A 109 -6.86 -2.50 6.54
CA ASN A 109 -6.57 -1.48 7.55
C ASN A 109 -5.63 -0.45 6.93
N ALA A 110 -5.82 0.84 7.28
CA ALA A 110 -4.84 1.85 6.91
C ALA A 110 -3.50 1.52 7.57
N ALA A 111 -2.41 1.66 6.81
CA ALA A 111 -1.08 1.70 7.38
C ALA A 111 -0.89 3.07 8.05
N ALA A 112 -0.86 3.07 9.38
CA ALA A 112 -0.68 4.29 10.15
C ALA A 112 0.80 4.52 10.43
N PHE A 113 1.27 5.74 10.17
CA PHE A 113 2.64 6.16 10.42
C PHE A 113 2.68 7.18 11.55
N ARG A 114 3.48 6.90 12.58
CA ARG A 114 3.58 7.78 13.75
C ARG A 114 4.44 9.01 13.44
N CYS A 115 4.03 10.18 13.92
CA CYS A 115 4.89 11.36 13.89
C CYS A 115 6.07 11.23 14.87
N VAL A 116 7.24 11.79 14.52
CA VAL A 116 8.44 11.76 15.37
C VAL A 116 8.43 12.79 16.52
N VAL A 117 7.55 13.79 16.47
CA VAL A 117 7.39 14.80 17.54
C VAL A 117 6.05 14.64 18.28
N PRO A 118 5.87 15.26 19.47
CA PRO A 118 4.67 15.08 20.28
C PRO A 118 3.38 15.52 19.56
N PRO A 119 2.22 14.95 19.93
CA PRO A 119 0.93 15.35 19.39
C PRO A 119 0.66 16.85 19.50
N ALA A 120 -0.02 17.41 18.50
CA ALA A 120 -0.35 18.82 18.32
C ALA A 120 0.85 19.78 18.20
N ALA A 121 2.03 19.26 17.84
CA ALA A 121 3.16 20.08 17.39
C ALA A 121 3.28 20.05 15.86
N PRO A 122 3.84 21.10 15.23
CA PRO A 122 4.20 21.08 13.83
C PRO A 122 5.16 19.92 13.54
N CYS A 123 4.88 19.18 12.46
CA CYS A 123 5.75 18.13 11.98
C CYS A 123 6.99 18.74 11.33
N PRO A 124 8.22 18.37 11.73
CA PRO A 124 9.42 18.81 11.02
C PRO A 124 9.59 18.01 9.72
N GLY A 125 9.85 18.68 8.60
CA GLY A 125 10.20 18.02 7.35
C GLY A 125 9.27 18.38 6.19
N VAL A 126 9.60 17.86 5.01
CA VAL A 126 8.87 18.10 3.75
C VAL A 126 8.46 16.81 3.04
N GLN A 127 8.90 15.65 3.54
CA GLN A 127 8.64 14.37 2.90
C GLN A 127 8.08 13.38 3.93
N PRO A 128 6.89 12.81 3.69
CA PRO A 128 6.33 11.79 4.56
C PRO A 128 7.17 10.51 4.51
N CYS A 129 7.18 9.76 5.61
CA CYS A 129 7.68 8.39 5.69
C CYS A 129 9.18 8.16 5.41
N ASN A 130 10.01 9.21 5.45
CA ASN A 130 11.47 9.09 5.34
C ASN A 130 12.19 8.99 6.70
N GLY A 131 11.46 9.14 7.81
CA GLY A 131 12.00 9.15 9.18
C GLY A 131 12.22 10.54 9.77
N ASP A 132 12.13 11.62 8.98
CA ASP A 132 12.31 13.00 9.47
C ASP A 132 11.01 13.57 10.07
N MET A 133 9.87 13.18 9.49
CA MET A 133 8.55 13.70 9.82
C MET A 133 7.67 12.63 10.46
N TYR A 134 7.49 11.54 9.73
CA TYR A 134 6.82 10.32 10.16
C TYR A 134 7.81 9.16 10.15
N GLU A 135 7.47 8.07 10.84
CA GLU A 135 8.28 6.85 10.85
C GLU A 135 8.59 6.36 9.43
N ARG A 136 9.79 5.80 9.27
CA ARG A 136 10.29 5.41 7.96
C ARG A 136 9.57 4.16 7.43
N LEU A 137 9.20 4.17 6.15
CA LEU A 137 8.74 2.96 5.47
C LEU A 137 9.84 1.88 5.43
N PRO A 138 9.48 0.59 5.55
CA PRO A 138 10.46 -0.48 5.49
C PRO A 138 11.03 -0.62 4.08
N SER A 139 12.30 -0.98 3.99
CA SER A 139 12.96 -1.31 2.70
C SER A 139 12.74 -2.76 2.26
N VAL A 140 12.18 -3.57 3.17
CA VAL A 140 11.95 -5.00 3.02
C VAL A 140 10.54 -5.32 3.49
N LEU A 141 9.80 -6.03 2.65
CA LEU A 141 8.50 -6.60 2.99
C LEU A 141 8.56 -8.12 2.87
N MET A 142 7.74 -8.80 3.66
CA MET A 142 7.63 -10.26 3.68
C MET A 142 6.16 -10.67 3.55
N ALA A 143 5.91 -11.62 2.65
CA ALA A 143 4.68 -12.40 2.63
C ALA A 143 4.98 -13.73 3.30
N ASP A 144 4.30 -13.98 4.42
CA ASP A 144 4.38 -15.24 5.18
C ASP A 144 3.86 -16.45 4.41
N SER A 145 2.97 -16.20 3.46
CA SER A 145 2.43 -17.20 2.54
C SER A 145 1.92 -16.54 1.25
N PHE A 146 1.80 -17.32 0.20
CA PHE A 146 0.97 -17.05 -0.96
C PHE A 146 0.42 -18.38 -1.49
N LEU A 147 -0.74 -18.30 -2.14
CA LEU A 147 -1.31 -19.41 -2.89
C LEU A 147 -1.04 -19.16 -4.37
N ALA A 148 -0.50 -20.15 -5.07
CA ALA A 148 -0.19 -20.09 -6.51
C ALA A 148 -1.45 -20.17 -7.39
N LEU A 149 -2.55 -19.64 -6.90
CA LEU A 149 -3.84 -19.66 -7.55
C LEU A 149 -3.98 -18.53 -8.57
N ALA A 150 -4.70 -18.80 -9.66
CA ALA A 150 -5.11 -17.76 -10.58
C ALA A 150 -6.01 -16.74 -9.86
N GLY A 151 -5.52 -15.49 -9.76
CA GLY A 151 -6.29 -14.37 -9.19
C GLY A 151 -5.66 -13.73 -7.94
N SER A 152 -4.71 -14.40 -7.27
CA SER A 152 -3.93 -13.77 -6.19
C SER A 152 -3.18 -12.55 -6.74
N GLN A 153 -3.35 -11.41 -6.08
CA GLN A 153 -2.80 -10.13 -6.51
C GLN A 153 -1.79 -9.58 -5.50
N LEU A 154 -0.83 -8.81 -6.01
CA LEU A 154 0.12 -8.05 -5.23
C LEU A 154 -0.04 -6.58 -5.59
N ALA A 155 -0.42 -5.80 -4.58
CA ALA A 155 -0.42 -4.35 -4.63
C ALA A 155 0.85 -3.83 -3.95
N MET A 156 1.54 -2.87 -4.59
CA MET A 156 2.73 -2.22 -4.05
C MET A 156 2.64 -0.71 -4.24
N ILE A 157 3.03 0.03 -3.22
CA ILE A 157 3.10 1.50 -3.22
C ILE A 157 4.55 1.92 -2.98
N SER A 158 4.99 2.93 -3.73
CA SER A 158 6.25 3.64 -3.54
C SER A 158 6.15 4.63 -2.40
N GLY A 159 7.14 4.68 -1.50
CA GLY A 159 7.26 5.77 -0.51
C GLY A 159 7.85 7.08 -1.05
N SER A 160 8.30 7.13 -2.31
CA SER A 160 9.12 8.26 -2.80
C SER A 160 8.32 9.55 -2.95
N SER A 161 9.01 10.68 -2.77
CA SER A 161 8.51 12.03 -3.07
C SER A 161 8.17 12.26 -4.55
N GLU A 162 8.85 11.58 -5.48
CA GLU A 162 8.64 11.74 -6.92
C GLU A 162 7.85 10.56 -7.52
N PRO A 163 6.66 10.80 -8.10
CA PRO A 163 5.83 9.75 -8.71
C PRO A 163 6.45 9.08 -9.96
N THR A 164 7.45 9.73 -10.56
CA THR A 164 8.07 9.25 -11.81
C THR A 164 9.27 8.34 -11.57
N ASP A 165 9.79 8.28 -10.34
CA ASP A 165 10.93 7.44 -10.00
C ASP A 165 10.60 5.94 -10.15
N VAL A 166 11.54 5.21 -10.72
CA VAL A 166 11.44 3.78 -10.97
C VAL A 166 12.19 3.03 -9.88
N ARG A 167 11.45 2.21 -9.13
CA ARG A 167 11.99 1.30 -8.13
C ARG A 167 12.32 -0.05 -8.73
N HIS A 168 13.46 -0.60 -8.35
CA HIS A 168 13.89 -1.94 -8.71
C HIS A 168 13.66 -2.84 -7.50
N LEU A 169 12.73 -3.78 -7.64
CA LEU A 169 12.40 -4.79 -6.64
C LEU A 169 13.17 -6.08 -6.92
N TYR A 170 13.66 -6.69 -5.85
CA TYR A 170 14.19 -8.04 -5.85
C TYR A 170 13.34 -8.93 -4.94
N PHE A 171 12.79 -9.99 -5.53
CA PHE A 171 11.99 -11.01 -4.87
C PHE A 171 12.88 -12.21 -4.59
N GLU A 172 12.93 -12.62 -3.33
CA GLU A 172 13.45 -13.90 -2.87
C GLU A 172 12.24 -14.74 -2.51
N VAL A 173 12.06 -15.86 -3.20
CA VAL A 173 10.83 -16.66 -3.13
C VAL A 173 11.20 -18.08 -2.79
N TRP A 174 10.43 -18.70 -1.91
CA TRP A 174 10.58 -20.11 -1.55
C TRP A 174 9.24 -20.79 -1.74
N ASN A 175 9.23 -21.94 -2.39
CA ASN A 175 8.10 -22.84 -2.27
C ASN A 175 8.12 -23.55 -0.92
N ASP A 176 7.06 -24.28 -0.63
CA ASP A 176 6.92 -25.16 0.55
C ASP A 176 7.99 -26.26 0.66
N ASN A 177 8.62 -26.67 -0.45
CA ASN A 177 9.80 -27.54 -0.44
C ASN A 177 11.14 -26.80 -0.21
N GLU A 178 11.11 -25.53 0.24
CA GLU A 178 12.29 -24.69 0.51
C GLU A 178 13.21 -24.45 -0.69
N ILE A 179 12.71 -24.60 -1.93
CA ILE A 179 13.49 -24.30 -3.13
C ILE A 179 13.57 -22.79 -3.30
N ALA A 180 14.78 -22.26 -3.19
CA ALA A 180 15.05 -20.84 -3.38
C ALA A 180 14.94 -20.44 -4.86
N LEU A 181 14.10 -19.45 -5.11
CA LEU A 181 13.80 -18.84 -6.40
C LEU A 181 14.00 -17.31 -6.28
N SER A 182 14.19 -16.64 -7.41
CA SER A 182 14.23 -15.18 -7.40
C SER A 182 13.69 -14.56 -8.68
N ALA A 183 13.22 -13.32 -8.55
CA ALA A 183 12.85 -12.48 -9.67
C ALA A 183 13.17 -11.02 -9.38
N THR A 184 13.29 -10.25 -10.46
CA THR A 184 13.36 -8.80 -10.39
C THR A 184 12.15 -8.19 -11.07
N ARG A 185 11.64 -7.10 -10.50
CA ARG A 185 10.64 -6.25 -11.15
C ARG A 185 10.99 -4.80 -11.00
N ARG A 186 10.46 -3.99 -11.90
CA ARG A 186 10.56 -2.55 -11.85
C ARG A 186 9.17 -1.99 -11.86
N PHE A 187 8.92 -0.97 -11.06
CA PHE A 187 7.66 -0.24 -11.10
C PHE A 187 7.89 1.23 -10.71
N ASN A 188 6.97 2.11 -11.06
CA ASN A 188 6.91 3.46 -10.52
C ASN A 188 5.59 3.70 -9.80
N CYS A 189 5.63 4.54 -8.76
CA CYS A 189 4.48 4.99 -7.95
C CYS A 189 3.63 3.88 -7.32
N TRP A 190 2.91 3.07 -8.10
CA TRP A 190 2.06 1.98 -7.63
C TRP A 190 1.80 0.94 -8.72
N PHE A 191 1.54 -0.30 -8.31
CA PHE A 191 0.86 -1.29 -9.14
C PHE A 191 -0.03 -2.20 -8.29
N ASP A 192 -1.07 -2.77 -8.90
CA ASP A 192 -1.84 -3.91 -8.39
C ASP A 192 -1.99 -4.93 -9.51
N GLN A 193 -1.26 -6.05 -9.41
CA GLN A 193 -1.14 -7.03 -10.50
C GLN A 193 -1.22 -8.46 -9.97
N PRO A 194 -1.76 -9.40 -10.78
CA PRO A 194 -1.72 -10.82 -10.44
C PRO A 194 -0.28 -11.28 -10.19
N LEU A 195 -0.06 -12.13 -9.19
CA LEU A 195 1.28 -12.65 -8.85
C LEU A 195 1.97 -13.29 -10.06
N THR A 196 1.23 -13.97 -10.93
CA THR A 196 1.75 -14.57 -12.16
C THR A 196 2.26 -13.56 -13.19
N VAL A 197 1.72 -12.33 -13.18
CA VAL A 197 2.21 -11.19 -13.98
C VAL A 197 3.46 -10.60 -13.32
N VAL A 198 3.46 -10.50 -11.99
CA VAL A 198 4.66 -10.10 -11.20
C VAL A 198 5.81 -11.06 -11.48
N SER A 199 5.59 -12.37 -11.55
CA SER A 199 6.57 -13.30 -12.09
C SER A 199 5.92 -14.66 -12.37
N PRO A 200 6.27 -15.35 -13.48
CA PRO A 200 5.82 -16.70 -13.74
C PRO A 200 6.17 -17.71 -12.65
N LEU A 201 7.19 -17.42 -11.81
CA LEU A 201 7.55 -18.28 -10.69
C LEU A 201 6.43 -18.44 -9.66
N PHE A 202 5.49 -17.49 -9.56
CA PHE A 202 4.36 -17.58 -8.64
C PHE A 202 3.20 -18.42 -9.18
N SER A 203 3.35 -19.00 -10.37
CA SER A 203 2.30 -19.83 -10.97
C SER A 203 2.35 -21.26 -10.46
N ASN A 204 1.17 -21.87 -10.27
CA ASN A 204 1.06 -23.28 -9.91
C ASN A 204 1.85 -24.19 -10.87
N ALA A 205 1.73 -23.92 -12.18
CA ALA A 205 2.42 -24.73 -13.19
C ALA A 205 3.94 -24.67 -13.08
N PHE A 206 4.51 -23.52 -12.68
CA PHE A 206 5.94 -23.40 -12.47
C PHE A 206 6.36 -24.12 -11.19
N LEU A 207 5.66 -23.90 -10.07
CA LEU A 207 6.00 -24.49 -8.79
C LEU A 207 5.87 -26.03 -8.81
N ALA A 208 4.83 -26.56 -9.45
CA ALA A 208 4.65 -28.00 -9.68
C ALA A 208 5.70 -28.63 -10.60
N SER A 209 6.46 -27.82 -11.35
CA SER A 209 7.62 -28.30 -12.11
C SER A 209 8.90 -28.42 -11.27
N THR A 210 8.88 -27.90 -10.04
CA THR A 210 9.97 -28.03 -9.07
C THR A 210 9.80 -29.33 -8.25
N ALA A 211 10.57 -29.52 -7.18
CA ALA A 211 10.33 -30.67 -6.30
C ALA A 211 9.02 -30.42 -5.55
N ASN A 212 8.05 -31.30 -5.77
CA ASN A 212 6.69 -31.21 -5.25
C ASN A 212 6.56 -32.08 -3.99
N ALA A 213 5.73 -31.66 -3.03
CA ALA A 213 5.43 -32.42 -1.81
C ALA A 213 4.07 -33.12 -1.97
N PRO A 214 3.90 -34.39 -1.57
CA PRO A 214 2.57 -35.02 -1.63
C PRO A 214 1.55 -34.39 -0.66
N ASP A 215 2.01 -33.60 0.31
CA ASP A 215 1.21 -32.96 1.37
C ASP A 215 0.96 -31.46 1.10
N GLU A 216 0.81 -31.04 -0.17
CA GLU A 216 0.49 -29.62 -0.50
C GLU A 216 -0.89 -29.21 0.02
N LEU A 217 -1.29 -27.96 -0.26
CA LEU A 217 -2.63 -27.49 0.07
C LEU A 217 -3.69 -28.30 -0.68
N ASP A 218 -4.33 -29.19 0.06
CA ASP A 218 -5.52 -29.95 -0.35
C ASP A 218 -6.77 -29.11 -0.04
N ILE A 219 -7.33 -28.48 -1.07
CA ILE A 219 -8.48 -27.58 -0.93
C ILE A 219 -9.77 -28.37 -0.82
N ASN A 220 -9.79 -29.61 -1.30
CA ASN A 220 -10.99 -30.43 -1.43
C ASN A 220 -11.09 -31.57 -0.39
N CYS A 221 -10.02 -31.77 0.40
CA CYS A 221 -9.86 -32.79 1.45
C CYS A 221 -9.91 -34.24 0.93
N ASP A 222 -9.45 -34.51 -0.29
CA ASP A 222 -9.35 -35.88 -0.85
C ASP A 222 -8.01 -36.58 -0.56
N GLY A 223 -7.08 -35.89 0.12
CA GLY A 223 -5.74 -36.38 0.42
C GLY A 223 -4.76 -36.20 -0.74
N ILE A 224 -5.08 -35.36 -1.73
CA ILE A 224 -4.22 -35.00 -2.86
C ILE A 224 -3.97 -33.49 -2.83
N GLY A 225 -2.71 -33.08 -2.91
CA GLY A 225 -2.35 -31.66 -3.04
C GLY A 225 -2.94 -31.03 -4.31
N ASP A 226 -3.68 -29.93 -4.17
CA ASP A 226 -4.34 -29.23 -5.27
C ASP A 226 -3.56 -27.99 -5.73
N VAL A 227 -2.94 -27.28 -4.79
CA VAL A 227 -2.37 -25.94 -5.02
C VAL A 227 -1.02 -25.78 -4.34
N GLU A 228 -0.08 -25.30 -5.13
CA GLU A 228 1.27 -24.96 -4.72
C GLU A 228 1.26 -23.71 -3.83
N THR A 229 2.10 -23.73 -2.80
CA THR A 229 2.22 -22.63 -1.86
C THR A 229 3.67 -22.21 -1.68
N GLY A 230 3.86 -21.04 -1.08
CA GLY A 230 5.20 -20.57 -0.76
C GLY A 230 5.16 -19.29 0.06
N TRP A 231 6.32 -18.71 0.29
CA TRP A 231 6.48 -17.43 0.95
C TRP A 231 7.52 -16.61 0.21
N PHE A 232 7.53 -15.30 0.40
CA PHE A 232 8.53 -14.46 -0.25
C PHE A 232 8.93 -13.26 0.58
N ARG A 233 10.14 -12.79 0.32
CA ARG A 233 10.67 -11.51 0.74
C ARG A 233 10.88 -10.63 -0.48
N VAL A 234 10.50 -9.38 -0.40
CA VAL A 234 10.76 -8.37 -1.44
C VAL A 234 11.54 -7.21 -0.84
N ARG A 235 12.54 -6.73 -1.57
CA ARG A 235 13.33 -5.55 -1.19
C ARG A 235 13.55 -4.60 -2.35
N THR A 236 13.66 -3.31 -2.05
CA THR A 236 14.15 -2.32 -3.01
C THR A 236 15.68 -2.44 -3.14
N THR A 237 16.19 -2.61 -4.36
CA THR A 237 17.63 -2.71 -4.63
C THR A 237 18.23 -1.46 -5.28
N ALA A 238 17.41 -0.67 -5.98
CA ALA A 238 17.81 0.59 -6.57
C ALA A 238 16.59 1.47 -6.84
N ILE A 239 16.82 2.78 -6.95
CA ILE A 239 15.85 3.77 -7.42
C ILE A 239 16.53 4.56 -8.53
N THR A 240 15.84 4.71 -9.64
CA THR A 240 16.34 5.45 -10.81
C THR A 240 15.30 6.45 -11.29
N ASN A 241 15.77 7.60 -11.76
CA ASN A 241 14.95 8.52 -12.53
C ASN A 241 14.39 7.84 -13.79
N PRO A 242 13.37 8.40 -14.46
CA PRO A 242 12.83 7.88 -15.72
C PRO A 242 13.87 7.66 -16.84
N ASP A 243 14.99 8.38 -16.79
CA ASP A 243 16.11 8.28 -17.75
C ASP A 243 17.12 7.17 -17.39
N GLY A 244 16.91 6.46 -16.28
CA GLY A 244 17.75 5.37 -15.79
C GLY A 244 18.96 5.81 -14.95
N THR A 245 19.14 7.11 -14.71
CA THR A 245 20.16 7.60 -13.79
C THR A 245 19.75 7.34 -12.33
N PRO A 246 20.69 7.15 -11.38
CA PRO A 246 20.34 7.00 -9.97
C PRO A 246 19.54 8.21 -9.46
N ALA A 247 18.40 7.95 -8.82
CA ALA A 247 17.62 9.00 -8.19
C ALA A 247 18.35 9.54 -6.96
N GLN A 248 18.28 10.85 -6.72
CA GLN A 248 18.82 11.48 -5.51
C GLN A 248 17.82 11.38 -4.36
N THR A 249 17.46 10.16 -3.98
CA THR A 249 16.57 9.91 -2.86
C THR A 249 17.10 8.76 -2.00
N ASP A 250 17.10 8.99 -0.69
CA ASP A 250 17.48 7.98 0.30
C ASP A 250 16.28 7.10 0.72
N ASP A 251 15.09 7.38 0.17
CA ASP A 251 13.87 6.68 0.54
C ASP A 251 13.61 5.43 -0.32
N VAL A 252 14.16 4.31 0.15
CA VAL A 252 13.91 2.96 -0.37
C VAL A 252 12.61 2.32 0.11
N GLY A 253 11.84 3.05 0.93
CA GLY A 253 10.60 2.60 1.55
C GLY A 253 9.55 2.14 0.56
N ILE A 254 8.90 1.02 0.89
CA ILE A 254 7.78 0.46 0.14
C ILE A 254 6.69 -0.02 1.10
N LEU A 255 5.44 0.05 0.65
CA LEU A 255 4.32 -0.62 1.29
C LEU A 255 3.72 -1.62 0.30
N GLY A 256 3.15 -2.70 0.79
CA GLY A 256 2.54 -3.70 -0.08
C GLY A 256 1.48 -4.54 0.62
N ALA A 257 0.62 -5.15 -0.18
CA ALA A 257 -0.45 -6.03 0.27
C ALA A 257 -0.65 -7.19 -0.72
N ILE A 258 -0.97 -8.37 -0.20
CA ILE A 258 -1.58 -9.43 -1.01
C ILE A 258 -3.09 -9.26 -0.94
N THR A 259 -3.74 -9.25 -2.09
CA THR A 259 -5.19 -9.17 -2.20
C THR A 259 -5.74 -10.39 -2.94
N ALA A 260 -6.98 -10.75 -2.66
CA ALA A 260 -7.66 -11.85 -3.32
C ALA A 260 -7.93 -11.61 -4.81
N GLY A 261 -7.81 -10.36 -5.28
CA GLY A 261 -8.18 -9.95 -6.63
C GLY A 261 -9.58 -10.41 -7.04
N VAL A 262 -9.65 -11.30 -8.02
CA VAL A 262 -10.90 -11.92 -8.49
C VAL A 262 -11.16 -13.31 -7.89
N SER A 263 -10.20 -13.84 -7.12
CA SER A 263 -10.34 -15.14 -6.46
C SER A 263 -11.37 -15.06 -5.33
N ARG A 264 -12.24 -16.06 -5.27
CA ARG A 264 -13.18 -16.28 -4.15
C ARG A 264 -12.65 -17.27 -3.11
N GLN A 265 -11.46 -17.84 -3.37
CA GLN A 265 -10.82 -18.83 -2.49
C GLN A 265 -9.85 -18.18 -1.49
N ILE A 266 -9.56 -16.89 -1.68
CA ILE A 266 -8.75 -16.10 -0.76
C ILE A 266 -9.69 -15.07 -0.14
N ASP A 267 -9.88 -15.15 1.17
CA ASP A 267 -10.66 -14.15 1.88
C ASP A 267 -9.78 -12.92 2.16
N GLY A 268 -10.14 -11.82 1.52
CA GLY A 268 -9.68 -10.48 1.88
C GLY A 268 -8.37 -10.03 1.24
N GLY A 269 -7.82 -8.97 1.83
CA GLY A 269 -6.46 -8.50 1.58
C GLY A 269 -5.71 -8.40 2.90
N ARG A 270 -4.39 -8.52 2.84
CA ARG A 270 -3.51 -8.33 4.00
C ARG A 270 -2.29 -7.50 3.62
N LEU A 271 -1.90 -6.60 4.50
CA LEU A 271 -0.62 -5.91 4.40
C LEU A 271 0.52 -6.93 4.54
N LEU A 272 1.61 -6.69 3.82
CA LEU A 272 2.82 -7.47 3.98
C LEU A 272 3.50 -7.14 5.31
N TRP A 273 4.15 -8.14 5.90
CA TRP A 273 4.94 -7.99 7.11
C TRP A 273 6.14 -7.09 6.83
N GLN A 274 6.44 -6.22 7.77
CA GLN A 274 7.57 -5.29 7.67
C GLN A 274 8.75 -5.87 8.43
N ASP A 275 9.93 -5.87 7.81
CA ASP A 275 11.17 -6.16 8.54
C ASP A 275 11.53 -4.94 9.40
N ALA A 276 11.32 -5.06 10.71
CA ALA A 276 11.56 -3.97 11.66
C ALA A 276 13.04 -3.65 11.89
N THR A 277 13.98 -4.33 11.20
CA THR A 277 15.40 -4.03 11.33
C THR A 277 15.82 -2.88 10.42
N PRO A 278 16.17 -1.69 10.96
CA PRO A 278 16.83 -0.68 10.16
C PRO A 278 18.19 -1.23 9.74
N PHE A 279 18.45 -1.31 8.44
CA PHE A 279 19.82 -1.51 7.94
C PHE A 279 20.67 -0.35 8.48
N ARG A 280 21.62 -0.69 9.37
CA ARG A 280 22.68 0.21 9.81
C ARG A 280 23.73 0.41 8.74
#